data_AF-A0A8S3WPT0-F1
#
_entry.id   AF-A0A8S3WPT0-F1
#
_cell.length_a   1.000
_cell.length_b   1.000
_cell.length_c   1.000
_cell.angle_alpha   90.00
_cell.angle_beta   90.00
_cell.angle_gamma   90.00
#
_symmetry.space_group_name_H-M   'P 1'
#
loop_
_entity.id
_entity.type
_entity.pdbx_description
1 polymer ?
#
loop_
_entity_poly.entity_id
_entity_poly.type
_entity_poly.pdbx_seq_one_letter_code
_entity_poly.pdbx_strand_id
1 'polypeptide(L)'
;MVVGQLSNPSESEDDVSSIAPPEYDFWKHHKELAHGHKKKKKSHQGDEVSLYLSNPVVSHKSNPFAEWDDMKFVFPCLYKYAQQYLIVVATSVPSECLFSKAGTTMSHTRNRMSPKYLKQVLFLGNLDLDLEFFV
;
A
#
# COMPACT_ATOMS: atom_id res chain seq x y z
N MET A 1 21.01 45.38 52.67
CA MET A 1 21.28 44.37 51.62
C MET A 1 20.04 43.50 51.50
N VAL A 2 19.43 43.48 50.31
CA VAL A 2 18.25 42.69 49.97
C VAL A 2 18.71 41.34 49.40
N VAL A 3 18.25 40.24 49.98
CA VAL A 3 18.04 38.92 49.36
C VAL A 3 16.97 38.27 50.27
N GLY A 4 15.73 37.94 49.87
CA GLY A 4 15.25 37.37 48.63
C GLY A 4 15.11 35.85 48.81
N GLN A 5 13.97 35.27 48.39
CA GLN A 5 13.60 33.83 48.34
C GLN A 5 12.83 33.29 49.56
N LEU A 6 11.77 32.50 49.43
CA LEU A 6 10.80 32.27 48.35
C LEU A 6 9.65 31.50 49.03
N SER A 7 8.42 31.99 48.89
CA SER A 7 7.21 31.29 49.32
C SER A 7 6.90 30.20 48.29
N ASN A 8 6.88 28.93 48.69
CA ASN A 8 6.17 27.89 47.94
C ASN A 8 4.83 27.62 48.63
N PRO A 9 3.72 27.73 47.89
CA PRO A 9 2.59 26.86 48.17
C PRO A 9 2.05 26.19 46.91
N SER A 10 1.57 24.96 47.13
CA SER A 10 0.60 24.22 46.32
C SER A 10 1.00 23.87 44.90
N GLU A 11 1.47 22.63 44.76
CA GLU A 11 1.27 21.83 43.56
C GLU A 11 -0.25 21.65 43.36
N SER A 12 -0.81 22.37 42.40
CA SER A 12 -2.07 22.02 41.75
C SER A 12 -1.74 21.10 40.58
N GLU A 13 -2.22 19.86 40.65
CA GLU A 13 -2.20 18.92 39.53
C GLU A 13 -3.11 19.46 38.43
N ASP A 14 -2.52 20.17 37.46
CA ASP A 14 -3.19 20.47 36.21
C ASP A 14 -3.25 19.19 35.38
N ASP A 15 -4.48 18.72 35.21
CA ASP A 15 -4.94 17.68 34.29
C ASP A 15 -4.39 17.92 32.88
N VAL A 16 -3.27 17.28 32.57
CA VAL A 16 -2.76 17.16 31.20
C VAL A 16 -3.68 16.20 30.47
N SER A 17 -4.80 16.75 30.00
CA SER A 17 -5.56 16.16 28.91
C SER A 17 -4.58 15.94 27.75
N SER A 18 -4.27 14.67 27.53
CA SER A 18 -3.39 14.21 26.47
C SER A 18 -4.08 14.51 25.14
N ILE A 19 -3.89 15.73 24.61
CA ILE A 19 -4.29 16.10 23.25
C ILE A 19 -3.41 15.26 22.33
N ALA A 20 -3.91 14.08 21.97
CA ALA A 20 -3.37 13.32 20.86
C ALA A 20 -3.31 14.28 19.65
N PRO A 21 -2.17 14.39 18.97
CA PRO A 21 -2.06 15.26 17.80
C PRO A 21 -3.19 14.91 16.82
N PRO A 22 -3.78 15.91 16.13
CA PRO A 22 -4.91 15.68 15.25
C PRO A 22 -4.55 14.54 14.29
N GLU A 23 -5.35 13.47 14.35
CA GLU A 23 -5.15 12.26 13.56
C GLU A 23 -5.10 12.66 12.08
N TYR A 24 -3.89 12.68 11.52
CA TYR A 24 -3.68 13.06 10.13
C TYR A 24 -4.10 11.90 9.25
N ASP A 25 -5.35 11.94 8.79
CA ASP A 25 -5.86 10.98 7.81
C ASP A 25 -5.34 11.35 6.41
N PHE A 26 -4.23 10.71 6.02
CA PHE A 26 -3.65 10.82 4.68
C PHE A 26 -4.69 10.58 3.57
N TRP A 27 -5.68 9.71 3.80
CA TRP A 27 -6.69 9.31 2.82
C TRP A 27 -7.92 10.21 2.81
N LYS A 28 -8.02 11.22 3.68
CA LYS A 28 -9.20 12.07 3.80
C LYS A 28 -9.60 12.70 2.47
N HIS A 29 -8.64 13.29 1.76
CA HIS A 29 -8.88 13.91 0.46
C HIS A 29 -9.36 12.91 -0.60
N HIS A 30 -8.78 11.70 -0.61
CA HIS A 30 -9.19 10.65 -1.54
C HIS A 30 -10.62 10.17 -1.27
N LYS A 31 -10.99 9.98 0.00
CA LYS A 31 -12.36 9.61 0.40
C LYS A 31 -13.36 10.67 -0.05
N GLU A 32 -13.05 11.95 0.15
CA GLU A 32 -13.88 13.07 -0.33
C GLU A 32 -14.08 13.04 -1.85
N LEU A 33 -13.03 12.70 -2.62
CA LEU A 33 -13.13 12.60 -4.08
C LEU A 33 -13.89 11.37 -4.57
N ALA A 34 -13.76 10.23 -3.90
CA ALA A 34 -14.49 9.01 -4.24
C ALA A 34 -16.00 9.14 -3.95
N HIS A 35 -16.37 9.90 -2.91
CA HIS A 35 -17.77 10.19 -2.59
C HIS A 35 -18.34 11.41 -3.34
N GLY A 36 -17.46 12.30 -3.83
CA GLY A 36 -17.84 13.53 -4.52
C GLY A 36 -18.04 13.34 -6.02
N HIS A 37 -19.29 13.32 -6.48
CA HIS A 37 -19.59 13.42 -7.91
C HIS A 37 -19.13 14.78 -8.46
N LYS A 38 -17.94 14.83 -9.07
CA LYS A 38 -17.50 16.03 -9.82
C LYS A 38 -18.35 16.19 -11.09
N LYS A 39 -18.95 17.37 -11.25
CA LYS A 39 -19.63 17.75 -12.51
C LYS A 39 -18.61 17.76 -13.66
N LYS A 40 -18.85 16.96 -14.69
CA LYS A 40 -18.02 16.91 -15.92
C LYS A 40 -17.96 18.30 -16.57
N LYS A 41 -16.79 18.96 -16.53
CA LYS A 41 -16.47 19.99 -17.53
C LYS A 41 -16.13 19.27 -18.82
N LYS A 42 -16.81 19.59 -19.93
CA LYS A 42 -16.46 19.08 -21.25
C LYS A 42 -15.07 19.62 -21.63
N SER A 43 -14.03 18.84 -21.40
CA SER A 43 -12.72 19.11 -21.98
C SER A 43 -12.77 18.78 -23.46
N HIS A 44 -12.30 19.70 -24.29
CA HIS A 44 -11.98 19.42 -25.68
C HIS A 44 -10.91 18.32 -25.73
N GLN A 45 -10.98 17.44 -26.74
CA GLN A 45 -10.03 16.38 -27.11
C GLN A 45 -8.73 16.42 -26.30
N GLY A 46 -8.71 15.73 -25.17
CA GLY A 46 -7.52 15.56 -24.33
C GLY A 46 -7.04 14.12 -24.39
N ASP A 47 -5.74 13.92 -24.29
CA ASP A 47 -5.11 12.60 -24.26
C ASP A 47 -5.71 11.71 -23.18
N GLU A 48 -5.51 10.40 -23.32
CA GLU A 48 -6.07 9.34 -22.45
C GLU A 48 -5.92 9.63 -20.95
N VAL A 49 -4.78 10.21 -20.56
CA VAL A 49 -4.47 10.63 -19.19
C VAL A 49 -5.41 11.75 -18.71
N SER A 50 -5.65 12.76 -19.55
CA SER A 50 -6.54 13.88 -19.20
C SER A 50 -7.98 13.40 -19.01
N LEU A 51 -8.41 12.45 -19.84
CA LEU A 51 -9.72 11.83 -19.73
C LEU A 51 -9.83 10.99 -18.44
N TYR A 52 -8.83 10.18 -18.12
CA TYR A 52 -8.78 9.41 -16.87
C TYR A 52 -8.80 10.31 -15.62
N LEU A 53 -7.98 11.37 -15.58
CA LEU A 53 -7.94 12.32 -14.45
C LEU A 53 -9.25 13.11 -14.28
N SER A 54 -10.08 13.19 -15.32
CA SER A 54 -11.40 13.82 -15.27
C SER A 54 -12.52 12.89 -14.80
N ASN A 55 -12.28 11.57 -14.80
CA ASN A 55 -13.24 10.58 -14.32
C ASN A 55 -13.33 10.58 -12.78
N PRO A 56 -14.46 10.10 -12.23
CA PRO A 56 -14.58 9.92 -10.79
C PRO A 56 -13.50 8.97 -10.26
N VAL A 57 -13.03 9.25 -9.04
CA VAL A 57 -12.02 8.44 -8.37
C VAL A 57 -12.65 7.13 -7.90
N VAL A 58 -11.98 6.03 -8.20
CA VAL A 58 -12.36 4.68 -7.76
C VAL A 58 -12.24 4.57 -6.24
N SER A 59 -13.12 3.78 -5.60
CA SER A 59 -13.08 3.58 -4.16
C SER A 59 -11.81 2.84 -3.72
N HIS A 60 -11.20 3.25 -2.61
CA HIS A 60 -10.02 2.56 -2.07
C HIS A 60 -10.28 1.09 -1.70
N LYS A 61 -11.55 0.69 -1.48
CA LYS A 61 -11.89 -0.69 -1.13
C LYS A 61 -12.07 -1.62 -2.33
N SER A 62 -12.09 -1.12 -3.56
CA SER A 62 -12.27 -1.99 -4.73
C SER A 62 -10.94 -2.59 -5.18
N ASN A 63 -11.04 -3.73 -5.87
CA ASN A 63 -9.86 -4.39 -6.43
C ASN A 63 -9.33 -3.56 -7.62
N PRO A 64 -8.10 -3.01 -7.55
CA PRO A 64 -7.56 -2.18 -8.61
C PRO A 64 -7.47 -2.93 -9.94
N PHE A 65 -7.17 -4.23 -9.93
CA PHE A 65 -7.08 -5.02 -11.17
C PHE A 65 -8.42 -5.13 -11.89
N ALA A 66 -9.50 -5.37 -11.15
CA ALA A 66 -10.86 -5.45 -11.70
C ALA A 66 -11.31 -4.11 -12.31
N GLU A 67 -11.02 -3.01 -11.62
CA GLU A 67 -11.36 -1.65 -12.08
C GLU A 67 -10.60 -1.28 -13.35
N TRP A 68 -9.32 -1.66 -13.45
CA TRP A 68 -8.55 -1.45 -14.67
C TRP A 68 -9.01 -2.34 -15.82
N ASP A 69 -9.46 -3.58 -15.54
CA ASP A 69 -10.05 -4.47 -16.55
C ASP A 69 -11.33 -3.88 -17.16
N ASP A 70 -12.22 -3.32 -16.34
CA ASP A 70 -13.43 -2.63 -16.80
C ASP A 70 -13.10 -1.40 -17.66
N MET A 71 -11.99 -0.74 -17.35
CA MET A 71 -11.51 0.46 -18.05
C MET A 71 -10.71 0.18 -19.33
N LYS A 72 -10.36 -1.09 -19.61
CA LYS A 72 -9.46 -1.49 -20.69
C LYS A 72 -9.85 -0.97 -22.08
N PHE A 73 -11.15 -0.91 -22.37
CA PHE A 73 -11.66 -0.45 -23.66
C PHE A 73 -11.67 1.08 -23.78
N VAL A 74 -11.78 1.78 -22.66
CA VAL A 74 -11.80 3.25 -22.60
C VAL A 74 -10.37 3.80 -22.58
N PHE A 75 -9.47 3.09 -21.90
CA PHE A 75 -8.08 3.50 -21.68
C PHE A 75 -7.09 2.37 -22.06
N PRO A 76 -6.94 2.05 -23.37
CA PRO A 76 -6.12 0.92 -23.80
C PRO A 76 -4.60 1.13 -23.63
N CYS A 77 -4.08 2.36 -23.70
CA CYS A 77 -2.65 2.59 -23.49
C CYS A 77 -2.32 2.65 -22.01
N LEU A 78 -3.14 3.36 -21.24
CA LEU A 78 -2.98 3.54 -19.81
C LEU A 78 -3.20 2.23 -19.06
N TYR A 79 -4.13 1.37 -19.52
CA TYR A 79 -4.29 0.01 -19.01
C TYR A 79 -2.99 -0.80 -19.06
N LYS A 80 -2.24 -0.72 -20.17
CA LYS A 80 -0.96 -1.45 -20.29
C LYS A 80 0.04 -1.01 -19.24
N TYR A 81 0.14 0.30 -18.98
CA TYR A 81 1.02 0.83 -17.95
C TYR A 81 0.50 0.51 -16.55
N ALA A 82 -0.80 0.66 -16.31
CA ALA A 82 -1.41 0.35 -15.03
C ALA A 82 -1.16 -1.10 -14.61
N GLN A 83 -1.34 -2.06 -15.53
CA GLN A 83 -1.04 -3.46 -15.27
C GLN A 83 0.44 -3.69 -14.92
N GLN A 84 1.37 -3.02 -15.60
CA GLN A 84 2.80 -3.14 -15.29
C GLN A 84 3.13 -2.63 -13.89
N TYR A 85 2.55 -1.51 -13.47
CA TYR A 85 2.85 -0.90 -12.17
C TYR A 85 2.09 -1.56 -11.01
N LEU A 86 0.88 -2.07 -11.21
CA LEU A 86 0.09 -2.72 -10.16
C LEU A 86 0.65 -4.06 -9.70
N ILE A 87 1.39 -4.77 -10.57
CA ILE A 87 2.02 -6.05 -10.25
C ILE A 87 3.30 -5.84 -9.41
N VAL A 88 3.85 -4.61 -9.38
CA VAL A 88 5.07 -4.33 -8.63
C VAL A 88 4.75 -4.34 -7.14
N VAL A 89 5.31 -5.33 -6.44
CA VAL A 89 5.25 -5.38 -4.97
C VAL A 89 6.09 -4.22 -4.42
N ALA A 90 5.50 -3.44 -3.51
CA ALA A 90 6.18 -2.30 -2.88
C ALA A 90 7.31 -2.72 -1.91
N THR A 91 7.40 -3.99 -1.54
CA THR A 91 8.30 -4.48 -0.49
C THR A 91 9.05 -5.74 -0.94
N SER A 92 10.23 -5.96 -0.36
CA SER A 92 10.99 -7.21 -0.50
C SER A 92 10.38 -8.38 0.28
N VAL A 93 9.31 -8.16 1.07
CA VAL A 93 8.73 -9.14 1.99
C VAL A 93 8.37 -10.48 1.32
N PRO A 94 7.75 -10.53 0.12
CA PRO A 94 7.47 -11.82 -0.52
C PRO A 94 8.74 -12.58 -0.88
N SER A 95 9.79 -11.87 -1.32
CA SER A 95 11.09 -12.49 -1.62
C SER A 95 11.79 -12.98 -0.35
N GLU A 96 11.73 -12.22 0.75
CA GLU A 96 12.29 -12.63 2.04
C GLU A 96 11.54 -13.82 2.64
N CYS A 97 10.20 -13.83 2.52
CA CYS A 97 9.37 -14.96 2.95
C CYS A 97 9.70 -16.22 2.14
N LEU A 98 9.83 -16.07 0.81
CA LEU A 98 10.26 -17.12 -0.10
C LEU A 98 11.60 -17.73 0.32
N PHE A 99 12.62 -16.89 0.54
CA PHE A 99 13.94 -17.37 0.96
C PHE A 99 13.95 -17.93 2.39
N SER A 100 13.13 -17.40 3.30
CA SER A 100 13.00 -17.92 4.66
C SER A 100 12.41 -19.33 4.66
N LYS A 101 11.31 -19.55 3.93
CA LYS A 101 10.70 -20.89 3.73
C LYS A 101 11.67 -21.86 3.05
N ALA A 102 12.42 -21.37 2.06
CA ALA A 102 13.46 -22.16 1.40
C ALA A 102 14.59 -22.56 2.36
N GLY A 103 15.05 -21.63 3.21
CA GLY A 103 16.07 -21.87 4.22
C GLY A 103 15.66 -22.93 5.24
N THR A 104 14.39 -22.92 5.66
CA THR A 104 13.80 -23.97 6.51
C THR A 104 13.81 -25.33 5.80
N THR A 105 13.37 -25.38 4.53
CA THR A 105 13.36 -26.62 3.73
C THR A 105 14.76 -27.20 3.54
N MET A 106 15.76 -26.35 3.30
CA MET A 106 17.17 -26.76 3.23
C MET A 106 17.69 -27.30 4.56
N SER A 107 17.36 -26.63 5.66
CA SER A 107 17.88 -26.96 7.00
C SER A 107 17.28 -28.26 7.55
N HIS A 108 15.98 -28.49 7.34
CA HIS A 108 15.30 -29.71 7.79
C HIS A 108 15.69 -30.95 6.99
N THR A 109 16.00 -30.81 5.70
CA THR A 109 16.18 -31.99 4.83
C THR A 109 17.55 -32.66 4.98
N ARG A 110 18.59 -32.03 5.58
CA ARG A 110 19.99 -32.52 5.77
C ARG A 110 20.64 -33.29 4.60
N ASN A 111 20.02 -33.33 3.44
CA ASN A 111 20.54 -33.95 2.24
C ASN A 111 21.16 -32.81 1.44
N ARG A 112 22.41 -32.99 1.04
CA ARG A 112 23.24 -31.96 0.40
C ARG A 112 22.70 -31.68 -1.01
N MET A 113 21.59 -30.95 -1.09
CA MET A 113 20.94 -30.60 -2.35
C MET A 113 21.82 -29.63 -3.13
N SER A 114 22.01 -29.92 -4.41
CA SER A 114 22.72 -28.99 -5.28
C SER A 114 21.92 -27.69 -5.43
N PRO A 115 22.57 -26.52 -5.60
CA PRO A 115 21.87 -25.25 -5.82
C PRO A 115 20.89 -25.27 -6.99
N LYS A 116 21.20 -26.07 -8.03
CA LYS A 116 20.34 -26.27 -9.20
C LYS A 116 19.04 -26.97 -8.83
N TYR A 117 19.11 -28.02 -8.01
CA TYR A 117 17.93 -28.76 -7.56
C TYR A 117 17.09 -27.93 -6.60
N LEU A 118 17.73 -27.17 -5.69
CA LEU A 118 17.04 -26.22 -4.82
C LEU A 118 16.21 -25.21 -5.63
N LYS A 119 16.79 -24.62 -6.68
CA LYS A 119 16.07 -23.69 -7.56
C LYS A 119 14.83 -24.33 -8.20
N GLN A 120 14.93 -25.60 -8.60
CA GLN A 120 13.81 -26.34 -9.19
C GLN A 120 12.71 -26.62 -8.15
N VAL A 121 13.08 -27.07 -6.95
CA VAL A 121 12.14 -27.30 -5.85
C VAL A 121 11.47 -26.00 -5.41
N LEU A 122 12.24 -24.91 -5.31
CA LEU A 122 11.70 -23.59 -5.00
C LEU A 122 10.73 -23.14 -6.10
N PHE A 123 11.10 -23.25 -7.37
CA PHE A 123 10.21 -22.90 -8.47
C PHE A 123 8.90 -23.70 -8.42
N LEU A 124 8.98 -25.02 -8.28
CA LEU A 124 7.80 -25.90 -8.26
C LEU A 124 6.93 -25.72 -7.00
N GLY A 125 7.54 -25.49 -5.84
CA GLY A 125 6.81 -25.31 -4.58
C GLY A 125 6.11 -23.96 -4.46
N ASN A 126 6.49 -22.95 -5.25
CA ASN A 126 5.83 -21.65 -5.23
C ASN A 126 4.69 -21.54 -6.24
N LEU A 127 4.56 -22.48 -7.18
CA LEU A 127 3.40 -22.52 -8.10
C LEU A 127 2.07 -22.74 -7.36
N ASP A 128 2.11 -23.28 -6.14
CA ASP A 128 0.93 -23.57 -5.30
C ASP A 128 0.61 -22.42 -4.32
N LEU A 129 1.51 -21.44 -4.16
CA LEU A 129 1.42 -20.37 -3.16
C LEU A 129 1.02 -19.00 -3.71
N ASP A 130 0.84 -18.88 -5.03
CA ASP A 130 0.52 -17.61 -5.70
C ASP A 130 -0.89 -17.06 -5.37
N LEU A 131 -1.73 -17.83 -4.67
CA LEU A 131 -3.11 -17.44 -4.34
C LEU A 131 -3.28 -16.74 -2.98
N GLU A 132 -2.31 -16.81 -2.06
CA GLU A 132 -2.48 -16.23 -0.70
C GLU A 132 -1.73 -14.91 -0.48
N PHE A 133 -0.88 -14.48 -1.41
CA PHE A 133 -0.13 -13.22 -1.24
C PHE A 133 -0.86 -11.97 -1.77
N PHE A 134 -2.02 -12.14 -2.41
CA PHE A 134 -2.82 -11.06 -3.00
C PHE A 134 -4.22 -10.92 -2.40
N VAL A 135 -4.52 -11.60 -1.28
CA VAL A 135 -5.75 -11.42 -0.48
C VAL A 135 -5.42 -10.69 0.80
#